data_AF-A0A0M9YIF5-F1
#
_entry.id   AF-A0A0M9YIF5-F1
#
_cell.length_a   1.000
_cell.length_b   1.000
_cell.length_c   1.000
_cell.angle_alpha   90.00
_cell.angle_beta   90.00
_cell.angle_gamma   90.00
#
_symmetry.space_group_name_H-M   'P 1'
#
loop_
_entity.id
_entity.type
_entity.pdbx_description
1 polymer ?
#
loop_
_entity_poly.entity_id
_entity_poly.type
_entity_poly.pdbx_seq_one_letter_code
_entity_poly.pdbx_strand_id
1 'polypeptide(L)'
;EWLAKGGVMLPVYLREAMWLSFAGTREPAALQVGVGKVCAVSGERWTGRLAHRPQNYVVLPRQPWLDGINSGKGTVRQFVAVPLGLGATVEGQVTGEETTGGVQLQAFPLGPEPLRLWREQERARLIPPPMPSFGGYAGAPAAPG
;
A
#
# COMPACT_ATOMS: atom_id res chain seq x y z
N GLU A 1 -4.69 0.77 -26.86
CA GLU A 1 -3.47 1.26 -26.15
C GLU A 1 -3.23 0.66 -24.76
N TRP A 2 -4.23 0.49 -23.89
CA TRP A 2 -4.01 -0.02 -22.51
C TRP A 2 -3.41 -1.44 -22.48
N LEU A 3 -3.83 -2.33 -23.40
CA LEU A 3 -3.27 -3.69 -23.56
C LEU A 3 -1.76 -3.66 -23.79
N ALA A 4 -1.28 -2.76 -24.65
CA ALA A 4 0.15 -2.60 -24.93
C ALA A 4 0.95 -2.07 -23.73
N LYS A 5 0.26 -1.43 -22.78
CA LYS A 5 0.83 -0.92 -21.51
C LYS A 5 0.69 -1.93 -20.36
N GLY A 6 0.20 -3.15 -20.62
CA GLY A 6 -0.02 -4.19 -19.62
C GLY A 6 -1.20 -3.92 -18.67
N GLY A 7 -2.11 -3.02 -19.05
CA GLY A 7 -3.26 -2.68 -18.23
C GLY A 7 -4.36 -3.75 -18.26
N VAL A 8 -5.38 -3.56 -17.42
CA VAL A 8 -6.64 -4.31 -17.45
C VAL A 8 -7.81 -3.32 -17.52
N MET A 9 -8.95 -3.77 -18.06
CA MET A 9 -10.20 -3.02 -17.98
C MET A 9 -10.98 -3.45 -16.75
N LEU A 10 -11.38 -2.48 -15.93
CA LEU A 10 -12.32 -2.69 -14.84
C LEU A 10 -13.61 -1.90 -15.16
N PRO A 11 -14.76 -2.57 -15.38
CA PRO A 11 -16.03 -1.88 -15.53
C PRO A 11 -16.44 -1.29 -14.17
N VAL A 12 -16.77 0.00 -14.16
CA VAL A 12 -17.18 0.76 -12.98
C VAL A 12 -18.38 1.63 -13.34
N TYR A 13 -19.29 1.85 -12.40
CA TYR A 13 -20.39 2.78 -12.60
C TYR A 13 -19.91 4.23 -12.57
N LEU A 14 -20.64 5.10 -13.27
CA LEU A 14 -20.38 6.53 -13.25
C LEU A 14 -20.52 7.06 -11.81
N ARG A 15 -19.48 7.76 -11.32
CA ARG A 15 -19.36 8.25 -9.93
C ARG A 15 -19.31 7.17 -8.85
N GLU A 16 -18.91 5.95 -9.21
CA GLU A 16 -18.62 4.92 -8.22
C GLU A 16 -17.37 5.29 -7.43
N ALA A 17 -17.47 5.22 -6.10
CA ALA A 17 -16.36 5.41 -5.18
C ALA A 17 -15.69 4.05 -4.89
N MET A 18 -14.37 4.00 -5.02
CA MET A 18 -13.58 2.78 -4.83
C MET A 18 -12.45 2.99 -3.82
N TRP A 19 -11.97 1.88 -3.28
CA TRP A 19 -10.79 1.78 -2.44
C TRP A 19 -9.93 0.59 -2.90
N LEU A 20 -8.64 0.60 -2.54
CA LEU A 20 -7.70 -0.45 -2.90
C LEU A 20 -7.33 -1.26 -1.65
N SER A 21 -7.50 -2.58 -1.71
CA SER A 21 -7.02 -3.50 -0.67
C SER A 21 -5.69 -4.13 -1.09
N PHE A 22 -4.74 -4.16 -0.15
CA PHE A 22 -3.42 -4.77 -0.29
C PHE A 22 -3.22 -5.97 0.64
N ALA A 23 -4.28 -6.45 1.28
CA ALA A 23 -4.24 -7.55 2.26
C ALA A 23 -3.68 -8.87 1.68
N GLY A 24 -3.69 -9.05 0.36
CA GLY A 24 -3.09 -10.21 -0.32
C GLY A 24 -1.56 -10.16 -0.43
N THR A 25 -0.91 -9.06 -0.06
CA THR A 25 0.54 -8.91 -0.19
C THR A 25 1.28 -9.55 0.97
N ARG A 26 2.22 -10.44 0.65
CA ARG A 26 3.00 -11.21 1.65
C ARG A 26 4.44 -10.75 1.78
N GLU A 27 4.98 -10.11 0.76
CA GLU A 27 6.36 -9.65 0.75
C GLU A 27 6.43 -8.13 0.71
N PRO A 28 7.49 -7.54 1.27
CA PRO A 28 7.64 -6.11 1.35
C PRO A 28 7.90 -5.51 -0.04
N ALA A 29 7.16 -4.45 -0.34
CA ALA A 29 7.36 -3.63 -1.52
C ALA A 29 6.97 -2.18 -1.22
N ALA A 30 7.63 -1.25 -1.88
CA ALA A 30 7.09 0.10 -2.02
C ALA A 30 6.11 0.09 -3.22
N LEU A 31 4.87 0.48 -3.00
CA LEU A 31 3.86 0.55 -4.05
C LEU A 31 3.54 2.00 -4.36
N GLN A 32 3.78 2.42 -5.60
CA GLN A 32 3.26 3.68 -6.11
C GLN A 32 1.85 3.47 -6.64
N VAL A 33 0.94 4.38 -6.27
CA VAL A 33 -0.44 4.41 -6.74
C VAL A 33 -0.71 5.74 -7.41
N GLY A 34 -1.16 5.69 -8.66
CA GLY A 34 -1.34 6.83 -9.53
C GLY A 34 -2.76 6.89 -10.05
N VAL A 35 -3.26 8.11 -10.26
CA VAL A 35 -4.57 8.36 -10.88
C VAL A 35 -4.36 9.39 -11.96
N GLY A 36 -4.56 8.98 -13.22
CA GLY A 36 -4.24 9.82 -14.37
C GLY A 36 -2.82 10.40 -14.29
N LYS A 37 -1.81 9.59 -13.93
CA LYS A 37 -0.41 10.02 -13.76
C LYS A 37 -0.19 11.12 -12.71
N VAL A 38 -1.06 11.24 -11.72
CA VAL A 38 -0.82 11.97 -10.47
C VAL A 38 -0.65 10.96 -9.34
N CYS A 39 0.38 11.09 -8.52
CA CYS A 39 0.59 10.21 -7.37
C CYS A 39 -0.50 10.43 -6.32
N ALA A 40 -1.21 9.37 -5.92
CA ALA A 40 -2.27 9.43 -4.93
C ALA A 40 -1.77 9.79 -3.51
N VAL A 41 -0.49 9.52 -3.23
CA VAL A 41 0.13 9.75 -1.92
C VAL A 41 0.65 11.18 -1.79
N SER A 42 1.49 11.63 -2.74
CA SER A 42 2.10 12.97 -2.69
C SER A 42 1.24 14.06 -3.33
N GLY A 43 0.30 13.72 -4.23
CA GLY A 43 -0.42 14.67 -5.06
C GLY A 43 0.41 15.27 -6.20
N GLU A 44 1.67 14.87 -6.35
CA GLU A 44 2.57 15.36 -7.40
C GLU A 44 2.48 14.53 -8.68
N ARG A 45 3.06 15.06 -9.76
CA ARG A 45 3.15 14.34 -11.04
C ARG A 45 3.87 13.00 -10.88
N TRP A 46 3.31 11.96 -11.49
CA TRP A 46 3.89 10.62 -11.51
C TRP A 46 5.19 10.59 -12.33
N THR A 47 6.29 10.20 -11.69
CA THR A 47 7.61 10.09 -12.34
C THR A 47 8.06 8.65 -12.58
N GLY A 48 7.35 7.67 -12.01
CA GLY A 48 7.76 6.25 -12.01
C GLY A 48 9.03 5.97 -11.19
N ARG A 49 9.44 6.91 -10.34
CA ARG A 49 10.57 6.78 -9.42
C ARG A 49 10.11 7.02 -7.99
N LEU A 50 10.66 6.24 -7.05
CA LEU A 50 10.41 6.44 -5.63
C LEU A 50 11.05 7.73 -5.14
N ALA A 51 10.29 8.47 -4.32
CA ALA A 51 10.76 9.63 -3.60
C ALA A 51 10.27 9.54 -2.15
N HIS A 52 11.11 9.96 -1.22
CA HIS A 52 10.77 10.02 0.21
C HIS A 52 10.35 11.42 0.66
N ARG A 53 10.69 12.47 -0.10
CA ARG A 53 10.36 13.87 0.22
C ARG A 53 9.90 14.64 -1.03
N PRO A 54 8.58 14.90 -1.17
CA PRO A 54 7.51 14.23 -0.41
C PRO A 54 7.46 12.73 -0.72
N GLN A 55 6.95 11.94 0.21
CA GLN A 55 6.81 10.49 0.03
C GLN A 55 5.75 10.22 -1.05
N ASN A 56 6.07 9.34 -2.01
CA ASN A 56 5.20 9.05 -3.16
C ASN A 56 4.80 7.56 -3.30
N TYR A 57 4.85 6.80 -2.21
CA TYR A 57 4.56 5.36 -2.18
C TYR A 57 3.93 4.95 -0.85
N VAL A 58 3.24 3.80 -0.85
CA VAL A 58 2.82 3.09 0.36
C VAL A 58 3.76 1.91 0.63
N VAL A 59 3.93 1.55 1.90
CA VAL A 59 4.81 0.45 2.33
C VAL A 59 3.97 -0.80 2.56
N LEU A 60 4.12 -1.81 1.73
CA LEU A 60 3.46 -3.11 1.90
C LEU A 60 4.32 -4.05 2.76
N PRO A 61 3.70 -4.97 3.53
CA PRO A 61 2.26 -5.11 3.77
C PRO A 61 1.73 -4.20 4.90
N ARG A 62 2.57 -3.29 5.44
CA ARG A 62 2.26 -2.45 6.60
C ARG A 62 1.09 -1.49 6.37
N GLN A 63 0.91 -1.03 5.14
CA GLN A 63 -0.26 -0.29 4.68
C GLN A 63 -1.23 -1.28 4.01
N PRO A 64 -2.30 -1.71 4.69
CA PRO A 64 -3.19 -2.75 4.19
C PRO A 64 -4.18 -2.27 3.12
N TRP A 65 -4.40 -0.96 3.00
CA TRP A 65 -5.34 -0.39 2.02
C TRP A 65 -5.04 1.07 1.68
N LEU A 66 -5.71 1.60 0.65
CA LEU A 66 -5.71 3.01 0.28
C LEU A 66 -7.12 3.44 -0.18
N ASP A 67 -7.71 4.38 0.55
CA ASP A 67 -9.11 4.78 0.34
C ASP A 67 -9.27 6.00 -0.57
N GLY A 68 -8.18 6.62 -1.02
CA GLY A 68 -8.27 7.80 -1.85
C GLY A 68 -6.96 8.53 -2.12
N ILE A 69 -7.12 9.76 -2.60
CA ILE A 69 -6.09 10.69 -3.03
C ILE A 69 -5.94 11.77 -1.98
N ASN A 70 -4.70 12.11 -1.63
CA ASN A 70 -4.40 13.28 -0.82
C ASN A 70 -4.80 14.56 -1.58
N SER A 71 -5.78 15.28 -1.07
CA SER A 71 -6.29 16.53 -1.67
C SER A 71 -5.64 17.80 -1.09
N GLY A 72 -4.57 17.65 -0.32
CA GLY A 72 -3.97 18.72 0.48
C GLY A 72 -4.72 18.97 1.80
N LYS A 73 -4.15 19.83 2.66
CA LYS A 73 -4.74 20.26 3.95
C LYS A 73 -5.17 19.13 4.90
N GLY A 74 -4.56 17.95 4.76
CA GLY A 74 -4.90 16.77 5.57
C GLY A 74 -6.22 16.09 5.21
N THR A 75 -6.85 16.42 4.07
CA THR A 75 -8.08 15.76 3.61
C THR A 75 -7.79 14.72 2.52
N VAL A 76 -8.53 13.61 2.56
CA VAL A 76 -8.48 12.54 1.56
C VAL A 76 -9.78 12.54 0.76
N ARG A 77 -9.69 12.37 -0.56
CA ARG A 77 -10.84 12.20 -1.46
C ARG A 77 -10.82 10.81 -2.07
N GLN A 78 -11.96 10.12 -2.06
CA GLN A 78 -12.05 8.76 -2.59
C GLN A 78 -11.78 8.70 -4.10
N PHE A 79 -11.36 7.53 -4.59
CA PHE A 79 -11.22 7.29 -6.02
C PHE A 79 -12.61 7.23 -6.65
N VAL A 80 -12.98 8.26 -7.42
CA VAL A 80 -14.28 8.35 -8.08
C VAL A 80 -14.10 8.26 -9.59
N ALA A 81 -14.86 7.35 -10.22
CA ALA A 81 -14.89 7.25 -11.67
C ALA A 81 -15.60 8.47 -12.29
N VAL A 82 -14.86 9.28 -13.05
CA VAL A 82 -15.37 10.44 -13.78
C VAL A 82 -15.02 10.33 -15.27
N PRO A 83 -15.91 10.76 -16.18
CA PRO A 83 -15.61 10.82 -17.61
C PRO A 83 -14.45 11.79 -17.87
N LEU A 84 -13.56 11.41 -18.80
CA LEU A 84 -12.55 12.33 -19.32
C LEU A 84 -13.23 13.45 -20.13
N GLY A 85 -12.60 14.63 -20.16
CA GLY A 85 -13.07 15.82 -20.86
C GLY A 85 -14.01 16.73 -20.06
N LEU A 86 -14.24 16.45 -18.77
CA LEU A 86 -15.12 17.24 -17.90
C LEU A 86 -14.36 18.15 -16.91
N GLY A 87 -13.02 18.11 -16.91
CA GLY A 87 -12.19 18.88 -15.97
C GLY A 87 -12.34 18.42 -14.51
N ALA A 88 -12.93 17.25 -14.30
CA ALA A 88 -13.25 16.70 -12.99
C ALA A 88 -12.26 15.60 -12.56
N THR A 89 -11.35 15.18 -13.45
CA THR A 89 -10.34 14.18 -13.12
C THR A 89 -9.23 14.82 -12.28
N VAL A 90 -8.50 13.99 -11.53
CA VAL A 90 -7.34 14.45 -10.76
C VAL A 90 -6.21 14.93 -11.68
N GLU A 91 -6.03 14.28 -12.84
CA GLU A 91 -5.13 14.76 -13.91
C GLU A 91 -5.52 16.18 -14.32
N GLY A 92 -6.78 16.39 -14.70
CA GLY A 92 -7.28 17.70 -15.12
C GLY A 92 -7.12 18.78 -14.06
N GLN A 93 -7.37 18.46 -12.79
CA GLN A 93 -7.24 19.40 -11.68
C GLN A 93 -5.79 19.76 -11.33
N VAL A 94 -4.84 18.86 -11.58
CA VAL A 94 -3.42 19.05 -11.19
C VAL A 94 -2.55 19.49 -12.37
N THR A 95 -2.78 18.92 -13.56
CA THR A 95 -1.95 19.15 -14.75
C THR A 95 -2.66 19.99 -15.82
N GLY A 96 -3.98 20.17 -15.73
CA GLY A 96 -4.77 20.84 -16.78
C GLY A 96 -5.02 19.98 -18.02
N GLU A 97 -4.64 18.69 -17.98
CA GLU A 97 -4.79 17.74 -19.07
C GLU A 97 -5.67 16.56 -18.62
N GLU A 98 -6.42 15.91 -19.52
CA GLU A 98 -7.23 14.72 -19.18
C GLU A 98 -7.00 13.63 -20.24
N THR A 99 -5.76 13.16 -20.36
CA THR A 99 -5.33 12.31 -21.49
C THR A 99 -5.07 10.87 -21.12
N THR A 100 -4.68 10.61 -19.86
CA THR A 100 -4.25 9.27 -19.45
C THR A 100 -5.38 8.50 -18.79
N GLY A 101 -6.11 9.14 -17.87
CA GLY A 101 -7.16 8.49 -17.08
C GLY A 101 -6.70 7.24 -16.31
N GLY A 102 -7.65 6.59 -15.64
CA GLY A 102 -7.44 5.31 -14.95
C GLY A 102 -6.49 5.34 -13.74
N VAL A 103 -6.28 4.15 -13.16
CA VAL A 103 -5.38 3.92 -12.02
C VAL A 103 -4.09 3.25 -12.50
N GLN A 104 -2.94 3.70 -11.98
CA GLN A 104 -1.63 3.12 -12.24
C GLN A 104 -1.06 2.52 -10.95
N LEU A 105 -0.53 1.30 -11.05
CA LEU A 105 0.13 0.60 -9.95
C LEU A 105 1.56 0.23 -10.38
N GLN A 106 2.54 0.55 -9.55
CA GLN A 106 3.93 0.16 -9.78
C GLN A 106 4.57 -0.28 -8.47
N ALA A 107 4.93 -1.56 -8.40
CA ALA A 107 5.56 -2.16 -7.23
C ALA A 107 7.09 -2.16 -7.38
N PHE A 108 7.76 -1.84 -6.29
CA PHE A 108 9.21 -1.85 -6.14
C PHE A 108 9.54 -2.83 -5.01
N PRO A 109 9.82 -4.11 -5.34
CA PRO A 109 10.14 -5.12 -4.34
C PRO A 109 11.51 -4.83 -3.73
N LEU A 110 11.77 -5.44 -2.57
CA LEU A 110 13.12 -5.47 -2.02
C LEU A 110 14.09 -6.21 -2.97
N GLY A 111 15.36 -5.78 -2.96
CA GLY A 111 16.44 -6.54 -3.56
C GLY A 111 16.67 -7.89 -2.85
N PRO A 112 17.44 -8.81 -3.45
CA PRO A 112 17.58 -10.18 -2.95
C PRO A 112 18.05 -10.29 -1.50
N GLU A 113 19.11 -9.57 -1.13
CA GLU A 113 19.65 -9.61 0.24
C GLU A 113 18.70 -9.00 1.28
N PRO A 114 18.18 -7.75 1.10
CA PRO A 114 17.18 -7.21 2.02
C PRO A 114 15.93 -8.10 2.16
N LEU A 115 15.47 -8.72 1.07
CA LEU A 115 14.33 -9.65 1.12
C LEU A 115 14.64 -10.91 1.94
N ARG A 116 15.85 -11.48 1.80
CA ARG A 116 16.29 -12.62 2.60
C ARG A 116 16.28 -12.28 4.09
N LEU A 117 16.90 -11.16 4.48
CA LEU A 117 16.94 -10.69 5.86
C LEU A 117 15.54 -10.44 6.42
N TRP A 118 14.66 -9.82 5.64
CA TRP A 118 13.26 -9.61 6.04
C TRP A 118 12.53 -10.94 6.28
N ARG A 119 12.69 -11.93 5.39
CA ARG A 119 12.08 -13.27 5.56
C ARG A 119 12.62 -14.03 6.78
N GLU A 120 13.88 -13.81 7.16
CA GLU A 120 14.46 -14.37 8.39
C GLU A 120 13.86 -13.72 9.64
N GLN A 121 13.76 -12.39 9.64
CA GLN A 121 13.13 -11.63 10.72
C GLN A 121 11.65 -11.99 10.92
N GLU A 122 10.88 -12.09 9.83
CA GLU A 122 9.47 -12.49 9.91
C GLU A 122 9.30 -13.93 10.41
N ARG A 123 10.17 -14.86 10.01
CA ARG A 123 10.16 -16.22 10.56
C ARG A 123 10.46 -16.22 12.06
N ALA A 124 11.42 -15.43 12.51
CA ALA A 124 11.73 -15.31 13.94
C ALA A 124 10.56 -14.71 14.74
N ARG A 125 9.80 -13.76 14.18
CA ARG A 125 8.59 -13.18 14.81
C ARG A 125 7.46 -14.19 14.98
N LEU A 126 7.30 -15.11 14.03
CA LEU A 126 6.24 -16.12 14.05
C LEU A 126 6.55 -17.30 14.97
N ILE A 127 7.82 -17.46 15.39
CA ILE A 127 8.19 -18.45 16.40
C ILE A 127 7.88 -17.85 17.77
N PRO A 128 6.92 -18.40 18.55
CA PRO A 128 6.65 -17.90 19.89
C PRO A 128 7.92 -18.02 20.76
N PRO A 129 8.17 -17.07 21.66
CA PRO A 129 9.30 -17.19 22.57
C PRO A 129 9.20 -18.51 23.33
N PRO A 130 10.33 -19.18 23.65
CA PRO A 130 10.29 -20.38 24.46
C PRO A 130 9.54 -20.06 25.76
N MET A 131 8.48 -20.82 26.03
CA MET A 131 7.72 -20.70 27.28
C MET A 131 8.72 -20.82 28.43
N PRO A 132 8.73 -19.89 29.41
CA PRO A 132 9.59 -20.04 30.57
C PRO A 132 9.30 -21.41 31.20
N SER A 133 10.32 -22.24 31.30
CA SER A 133 10.27 -23.47 32.08
C SER A 133 9.99 -23.06 33.52
N PHE A 134 8.74 -23.18 33.96
CA PHE A 134 8.42 -23.13 35.38
C PHE A 134 9.06 -24.38 35.99
N GLY A 135 10.27 -24.21 36.51
CA GLY A 135 10.95 -25.20 37.33
C GLY A 135 9.98 -25.73 38.39
N GLY A 136 9.91 -27.05 38.51
CA GLY A 136 8.86 -27.77 39.20
C GLY A 136 8.51 -27.21 40.57
N TYR A 137 7.23 -27.32 40.92
CA TYR A 137 6.75 -27.24 42.29
C TYR A 137 7.51 -28.26 43.15
N ALA A 138 8.63 -27.85 43.75
CA ALA A 138 9.25 -28.59 44.82
C ALA A 138 8.29 -28.51 46.02
N GLY A 139 7.81 -29.67 46.45
CA GLY A 139 6.74 -29.82 47.43
C GLY A 139 6.99 -29.07 48.74
N ALA A 140 5.90 -28.57 49.32
CA ALA A 140 5.89 -28.03 50.66
C ALA A 140 6.37 -29.10 51.67
N PRO A 141 7.24 -28.77 52.62
CA PRO A 141 7.64 -29.71 53.66
C PRO A 141 6.46 -30.01 54.59
N ALA A 142 6.30 -31.30 54.94
CA ALA A 142 5.30 -31.75 55.90
C ALA A 142 5.59 -31.21 57.31
N ALA A 143 4.55 -30.77 58.00
CA ALA A 143 4.65 -30.24 59.37
C ALA A 143 4.91 -31.37 60.39
N PRO A 144 5.74 -31.14 61.42
CA PRO A 144 5.95 -32.11 62.49
C PRO A 144 4.74 -32.12 63.46
N GLY A 145 4.38 -33.33 63.91
CA GLY A 145 3.31 -33.58 64.89
C GLY A 145 3.75 -33.53 66.35
#